data_AF-A0A919FUI4-F1
#
_entry.id   AF-A0A919FUI4-F1
#
_cell.length_a   1.000
_cell.length_b   1.000
_cell.length_c   1.000
_cell.angle_alpha   90.00
_cell.angle_beta   90.00
_cell.angle_gamma   90.00
#
_symmetry.space_group_name_H-M   'P 1'
#
loop_
_entity.id
_entity.type
_entity.pdbx_description
1 polymer ?
#
loop_
_entity_poly.entity_id
_entity_poly.type
_entity_poly.pdbx_seq_one_letter_code
_entity_poly.pdbx_strand_id
1 'polypeptide(L)' 'MRLPRVPCPVCGRPIAVAPVEAIGLGAVVDHKQESRRLVLCPGSMRRVPLTRPQGPGRAGGPTAVQQALFE' A
#
# COMPACT_ATOMS: atom_id res chain seq x y z
N MET A 1 -8.88 -18.01 -0.71
CA MET A 1 -8.07 -16.96 -1.37
C MET A 1 -7.38 -16.11 -0.31
N ARG A 2 -6.11 -15.74 -0.49
CA ARG A 2 -5.36 -14.89 0.46
C ARG A 2 -5.33 -13.47 -0.09
N LEU A 3 -5.83 -12.50 0.68
CA LEU A 3 -5.75 -11.09 0.30
C LEU A 3 -4.28 -10.62 0.29
N PRO A 4 -3.89 -9.75 -0.66
CA PRO A 4 -2.57 -9.14 -0.65
C PRO A 4 -2.37 -8.36 0.64
N ARG A 5 -1.11 -8.31 1.10
CA ARG A 5 -0.72 -7.54 2.28
C ARG A 5 0.24 -6.43 1.90
N VAL A 6 0.00 -5.24 2.42
CA VAL A 6 0.86 -4.06 2.24
C VAL A 6 1.16 -3.46 3.61
N PRO A 7 2.28 -2.74 3.79
CA PRO A 7 2.52 -1.98 5.01
C PRO A 7 1.47 -0.86 5.13
N CYS A 8 0.85 -0.74 6.31
CA CYS A 8 -0.07 0.37 6.60
C CYS A 8 0.72 1.69 6.55
N PRO A 9 0.26 2.72 5.81
CA PRO A 9 0.98 3.99 5.69
C PRO A 9 1.01 4.80 7.00
N VAL A 10 0.23 4.39 8.01
CA VAL A 10 0.14 5.09 9.30
C VAL A 10 0.98 4.41 10.38
N CYS A 11 0.85 3.09 10.54
CA CYS A 11 1.52 2.36 11.63
C CYS A 11 2.61 1.38 11.16
N GLY A 12 2.82 1.25 9.85
CA GLY A 12 3.83 0.37 9.24
C GLY A 12 3.52 -1.12 9.28
N ARG A 13 2.49 -1.56 10.01
CA ARG A 13 2.17 -2.99 10.15
C ARG A 13 1.64 -3.60 8.85
N PRO A 14 1.94 -4.88 8.56
CA PRO A 14 1.42 -5.56 7.38
C PRO A 14 -0.09 -5.81 7.53
N ILE A 15 -0.88 -5.22 6.64
CA ILE A 15 -2.34 -5.26 6.65
C ILE A 15 -2.87 -5.93 5.39
N ALA A 16 -3.94 -6.70 5.53
CA ALA A 16 -4.65 -7.23 4.38
C ALA A 16 -5.44 -6.10 3.70
N VAL A 17 -5.40 -6.06 2.38
CA VAL A 17 -6.12 -5.08 1.58
C VAL A 17 -7.08 -5.77 0.62
N ALA A 18 -8.32 -5.29 0.62
CA ALA A 18 -9.34 -5.75 -0.30
C ALA A 18 -9.14 -5.08 -1.67
N PRO A 19 -9.26 -5.82 -2.78
CA PRO A 19 -9.25 -5.21 -4.10
C PRO A 19 -10.43 -4.25 -4.25
N VAL A 20 -10.22 -3.15 -4.96
CA VAL A 20 -11.27 -2.20 -5.36
C VAL A 20 -11.34 -2.13 -6.88
N GLU A 21 -12.41 -1.55 -7.43
CA GLU A 21 -12.58 -1.40 -8.89
C GLU A 21 -11.46 -0.58 -9.55
N ALA A 22 -10.84 0.34 -8.79
CA ALA A 22 -9.74 1.15 -9.28
C ALA A 22 -8.45 0.33 -9.43
N ILE A 23 -7.92 0.31 -10.66
CA ILE A 23 -6.69 -0.42 -11.00
C ILE A 23 -5.53 0.03 -10.11
N GLY A 24 -4.79 -0.95 -9.58
CA GLY A 24 -3.60 -0.71 -8.77
C GLY A 24 -3.87 -0.23 -7.35
N LEU A 25 -5.14 -0.17 -6.91
CA LEU A 25 -5.53 0.23 -5.56
C LEU A 25 -6.18 -0.92 -4.80
N GLY A 26 -6.06 -0.85 -3.47
CA GLY A 26 -6.79 -1.69 -2.53
C GLY A 26 -7.29 -0.86 -1.36
N ALA A 27 -8.31 -1.35 -0.66
CA ALA A 27 -8.83 -0.73 0.55
C ALA A 27 -8.31 -1.45 1.80
N VAL A 28 -7.87 -0.67 2.79
CA VAL A 28 -7.58 -1.19 4.13
C VAL A 28 -8.89 -1.51 4.83
N VAL A 29 -9.10 -2.76 5.25
CA VAL A 29 -10.36 -3.18 5.90
C VAL A 29 -10.09 -3.58 7.34
N ASP A 30 -10.91 -3.06 8.27
CA ASP A 30 -10.92 -3.39 9.71
C ASP A 30 -9.51 -3.43 10.35
N HIS A 31 -8.66 -2.47 10.01
CA HIS A 31 -7.30 -2.45 10.55
C HIS A 31 -7.31 -1.93 11.99
N LYS A 32 -7.17 -2.84 12.95
CA LYS A 32 -7.11 -2.54 14.38
C LYS A 32 -5.71 -2.11 14.83
N GLN A 33 -5.65 -1.16 15.76
CA GLN A 33 -4.39 -0.75 16.41
C GLN A 33 -3.79 -1.86 17.26
N GLU A 34 -4.63 -2.69 17.89
CA GLU A 34 -4.22 -3.82 18.70
C GLU A 34 -5.22 -4.97 18.51
N SER A 35 -4.75 -6.22 18.54
CA SER A 35 -5.61 -7.39 18.31
C SER A 35 -6.77 -7.53 19.29
N ARG A 36 -6.61 -7.01 20.52
CA ARG A 36 -7.59 -7.10 21.61
C ARG A 36 -8.41 -5.83 21.84
N ARG A 37 -8.20 -4.77 21.03
CA ARG A 37 -8.94 -3.51 21.15
C ARG A 37 -9.79 -3.29 19.90
N LEU A 38 -11.00 -2.77 20.08
CA LEU A 38 -11.89 -2.36 18.98
C LEU A 38 -11.59 -0.93 18.48
N VAL A 39 -10.33 -0.51 18.60
CA VAL A 39 -9.88 0.80 18.13
C VAL A 39 -9.22 0.62 16.78
N LEU A 40 -9.80 1.23 15.76
CA LEU A 40 -9.24 1.22 14.41
C LEU A 40 -8.00 2.13 14.33
N CYS A 41 -7.04 1.69 13.52
CA CYS A 41 -5.95 2.53 13.09
C CYS A 41 -6.51 3.66 12.21
N PRO A 42 -5.97 4.89 12.28
CA PRO A 42 -6.34 5.97 11.37
C PRO A 42 -6.14 5.62 9.88
N GLY A 43 -5.34 4.60 9.59
CA GLY A 43 -5.16 4.05 8.25
C GLY A 43 -6.31 3.16 7.75
N SER A 44 -7.27 2.81 8.61
CA SER A 44 -8.41 1.98 8.25
C SER A 44 -9.30 2.67 7.22
N MET A 45 -9.91 1.88 6.33
CA MET A 45 -10.77 2.33 5.22
C MET A 45 -10.09 3.23 4.18
N ARG A 46 -8.78 3.49 4.30
CA ARG A 46 -8.05 4.25 3.28
C ARG A 46 -7.77 3.39 2.06
N ARG A 47 -7.78 4.01 0.88
CA ARG A 47 -7.26 3.42 -0.34
C ARG A 47 -5.74 3.52 -0.32
N VAL A 48 -5.08 2.44 -0.68
CA VAL A 48 -3.62 2.33 -0.71
C VAL A 48 -3.16 1.68 -2.02
N PRO A 49 -1.98 2.04 -2.53
CA PRO A 49 -1.41 1.37 -3.69
C PRO A 49 -1.16 -0.11 -3.40
N LEU A 50 -1.62 -0.98 -4.29
CA LEU A 50 -1.17 -2.35 -4.34
C LEU A 50 0.21 -2.34 -5.00
N THR A 51 1.27 -2.12 -4.24
CA THR A 51 2.62 -2.39 -4.75
C THR A 51 2.66 -3.85 -5.16
N ARG A 52 2.89 -4.12 -6.45
CA ARG A 52 3.24 -5.46 -6.93
C ARG A 52 4.32 -5.99 -5.98
N PRO A 53 4.22 -7.22 -5.44
CA PRO A 53 5.27 -7.74 -4.58
C PRO A 53 6.57 -7.63 -5.36
N GLN A 54 7.47 -6.78 -4.89
CA GLN A 54 8.85 -6.81 -5.35
C GLN A 54 9.34 -8.19 -4.93
N GLY A 55 9.45 -9.09 -5.90
CA GLY A 55 10.42 -10.17 -5.78
C GLY A 55 11.79 -9.58 -5.45
N PRO A 56 12.73 -10.38 -4.92
CA PRO A 56 14.04 -9.85 -4.54
C PRO A 56 14.73 -9.35 -5.81
N GLY A 57 14.80 -8.03 -6.00
CA GLY A 57 15.26 -7.47 -7.27
C GLY A 57 15.30 -5.95 -7.29
N ARG A 58 16.41 -5.41 -6.78
CA ARG A 58 17.00 -4.08 -7.06
C ARG A 58 16.23 -2.84 -6.59
N ALA A 59 16.78 -2.25 -5.54
CA ALA A 59 16.72 -0.81 -5.29
C ALA A 59 17.33 -0.05 -6.50
N GLY A 60 16.49 0.67 -7.24
CA GLY A 60 16.88 1.73 -8.17
C GLY A 60 16.16 3.00 -7.76
N GLY A 61 16.92 4.00 -7.32
CA GLY A 61 16.41 5.28 -6.81
C GLY A 61 15.76 6.18 -7.86
N PRO A 62 15.34 7.39 -7.46
CA PRO A 62 14.48 8.27 -8.25
C PRO A 62 15.28 9.28 -9.07
N THR A 63 15.23 9.22 -10.41
CA THR A 63 15.48 10.40 -11.29
C THR A 63 15.27 10.04 -12.76
N ALA A 64 14.38 10.78 -13.44
CA ALA A 64 14.47 11.21 -14.85
C ALA A 64 13.06 11.51 -15.42
N VAL A 65 12.39 12.53 -14.89
CA VAL A 65 11.34 13.25 -15.63
C VAL A 65 11.83 14.69 -15.77
N GLN A 66 12.68 14.94 -16.78
CA GLN A 66 12.95 16.23 -17.43
C GLN A 66 14.24 16.15 -18.25
N GLN A 67 14.14 15.80 -19.53
CA GLN A 67 15.03 16.24 -20.61
C GLN A 67 14.42 15.79 -21.95
N ALA A 68 13.39 16.51 -22.37
CA ALA A 68 12.88 16.49 -23.74
C ALA A 68 12.29 17.87 -24.00
N LEU A 69 13.14 18.91 -24.03
CA LEU A 69 12.70 20.24 -24.45
C LEU A 69 13.78 21.14 -25.07
N PHE A 70 14.99 20.63 -25.37
CA PHE A 70 15.97 21.42 -26.13
C PHE A 70 16.79 20.50 -27.02
N GLU A 71 16.25 20.20 -28.20
CA GLU A 71 17.00 20.13 -29.46
C GLU A 71 16.25 20.95 -30.50
#